data_AF-F2N898-F1
#
_entry.id   AF-F2N898-F1
#
_cell.length_a   1.000
_cell.length_b   1.000
_cell.length_c   1.000
_cell.angle_alpha   90.00
_cell.angle_beta   90.00
_cell.angle_gamma   90.00
#
_symmetry.space_group_name_H-M   'P 1'
#
loop_
_entity.id
_entity.type
_entity.pdbx_description
1 polymer ?
#
loop_
_entity_poly.entity_id
_entity_poly.type
_entity_poly.pdbx_seq_one_letter_code
_entity_poly.pdbx_strand_id
1 'polypeptide(L)'
;MKKIILACGAGVATSTVVAGKISELLDKNGYEGLYSIVQCEIAEAKSQCAGADLLIATTVAPEGIECPYVNGVPFLTGMGRASAERDILAALAG
;
A
#
# COMPACT_ATOMS: atom_id res chain seq x y z
N MET A 1 8.07 -13.51 -2.05
CA MET A 1 8.36 -12.07 -1.99
C MET A 1 7.06 -11.36 -2.35
N LYS A 2 6.46 -10.62 -1.42
CA LYS A 2 5.16 -9.96 -1.60
C LYS A 2 5.36 -8.61 -2.27
N LYS A 3 4.66 -8.33 -3.37
CA LYS A 3 4.77 -7.06 -4.10
C LYS A 3 3.64 -6.13 -3.68
N ILE A 4 4.00 -5.02 -3.05
CA ILE A 4 3.09 -4.00 -2.54
C ILE A 4 3.22 -2.77 -3.43
N ILE A 5 2.12 -2.34 -4.01
CA ILE A 5 2.08 -1.16 -4.87
C ILE A 5 1.49 -0.01 -4.08
N LEU A 6 2.24 1.07 -3.92
CA LEU A 6 1.77 2.30 -3.31
C LEU A 6 1.40 3.31 -4.39
N ALA A 7 0.11 3.52 -4.62
CA ALA A 7 -0.40 4.51 -5.54
C ALA A 7 -0.70 5.83 -4.82
N CYS A 8 -0.12 6.94 -5.28
CA CYS A 8 -0.37 8.26 -4.71
C CYS A 8 -0.89 9.22 -5.78
N GLY A 9 -2.05 9.85 -5.55
CA GLY A 9 -2.56 10.93 -6.41
C GLY A 9 -2.06 12.33 -6.01
N ALA A 10 -1.42 12.47 -4.84
CA ALA A 10 -0.99 13.76 -4.29
C ALA A 10 0.52 14.05 -4.51
N GLY A 11 1.19 13.28 -5.37
CA GLY A 11 2.61 13.42 -5.71
C GLY A 11 3.56 12.45 -4.99
N VAL A 12 4.80 12.37 -5.50
CA VAL A 12 5.85 11.42 -5.08
C VAL A 12 6.41 11.73 -3.67
N ALA A 13 6.33 12.97 -3.20
CA ALA A 13 6.94 13.38 -1.94
C ALA A 13 6.26 12.77 -0.69
N THR A 14 4.92 12.66 -0.71
CA THR A 14 4.14 12.11 0.39
C THR A 14 4.18 10.58 0.44
N SER A 15 4.51 9.93 -0.68
CA SER A 15 4.51 8.48 -0.80
C SER A 15 5.74 7.83 -0.15
N THR A 16 6.89 8.51 -0.11
CA THR A 16 8.08 8.03 0.62
C THR A 16 7.84 7.89 2.13
N VAL A 17 7.11 8.83 2.74
CA VAL A 17 6.79 8.79 4.18
C VAL A 17 5.88 7.63 4.51
N VAL A 18 4.89 7.36 3.65
CA VAL A 18 3.95 6.24 3.82
C VAL A 18 4.67 4.91 3.59
N ALA A 19 5.51 4.81 2.55
CA ALA A 19 6.31 3.62 2.28
C ALA A 19 7.20 3.25 3.47
N GLY A 20 7.94 4.21 4.05
CA GLY A 20 8.77 3.95 5.23
C GLY A 20 7.97 3.48 6.44
N LYS A 21 6.79 4.07 6.67
CA LYS A 21 5.87 3.66 7.74
C LYS A 21 5.36 2.22 7.57
N ILE A 22 5.02 1.83 6.35
CA ILE A 22 4.55 0.48 6.02
C ILE A 22 5.70 -0.51 6.13
N SER A 23 6.89 -0.15 5.63
CA SER A 23 8.09 -0.95 5.78
C SER A 23 8.36 -1.29 7.24
N GLU A 24 8.42 -0.28 8.10
CA GLU A 24 8.70 -0.47 9.52
C GLU A 24 7.62 -1.32 10.22
N LEU A 25 6.36 -1.20 9.81
CA LEU A 25 5.27 -2.06 10.29
C LEU A 25 5.51 -3.51 9.88
N LEU A 26 5.80 -3.75 8.60
CA LEU A 26 6.01 -5.08 8.04
C LEU A 26 7.23 -5.75 8.68
N ASP A 27 8.32 -5.02 8.82
CA ASP A 27 9.55 -5.48 9.48
C ASP A 27 9.25 -5.90 10.93
N LYS A 28 8.51 -5.07 11.69
CA LYS A 28 8.05 -5.38 13.05
C LYS A 28 7.16 -6.61 13.14
N ASN A 29 6.47 -6.98 12.06
CA ASN A 29 5.62 -8.17 11.98
C ASN A 29 6.34 -9.39 11.38
N GLY A 30 7.65 -9.32 11.16
CA GLY A 30 8.46 -10.44 10.66
C GLY A 30 8.44 -10.60 9.14
N TYR A 31 7.94 -9.60 8.41
CA TYR A 31 8.00 -9.56 6.94
C TYR A 31 9.28 -8.88 6.42
N GLU A 32 10.25 -8.57 7.28
CA GLU A 32 11.50 -7.91 6.91
C GLU A 32 12.20 -8.62 5.74
N GLY A 33 12.43 -7.89 4.64
CA GLY A 33 13.05 -8.44 3.43
C GLY A 33 12.17 -9.41 2.61
N LEU A 34 10.92 -9.65 3.01
CA LEU A 34 9.97 -10.52 2.31
C LEU A 34 8.97 -9.75 1.45
N TYR A 35 8.95 -8.42 1.52
CA TYR A 35 8.09 -7.55 0.70
C TYR A 35 8.91 -6.58 -0.16
N SER A 36 8.27 -6.03 -1.19
CA SER A 36 8.81 -4.97 -2.03
C SER A 36 7.75 -3.90 -2.25
N ILE A 37 8.06 -2.65 -1.88
CA ILE A 37 7.14 -1.51 -2.07
C ILE A 37 7.51 -0.79 -3.36
N VAL A 38 6.59 -0.76 -4.31
CA VAL A 38 6.73 -0.02 -5.58
C VAL A 38 5.78 1.16 -5.54
N GLN A 39 6.32 2.37 -5.66
CA GLN A 39 5.52 3.59 -5.70
C GLN A 39 5.15 3.88 -7.16
N CYS A 40 3.89 4.16 -7.42
CA CYS A 40 3.40 4.52 -8.75
C CYS A 40 2.30 5.57 -8.69
N GLU A 41 1.88 6.07 -9.85
CA GLU A 41 0.70 6.93 -9.94
C GLU A 41 -0.60 6.14 -9.89
N ILE A 42 -1.70 6.81 -9.53
CA ILE A 42 -3.03 6.18 -9.50
C ILE A 42 -3.47 5.70 -10.90
N ALA A 43 -2.99 6.34 -11.96
CA ALA A 43 -3.24 5.93 -13.33
C ALA A 43 -2.60 4.56 -13.64
N GLU A 44 -1.43 4.29 -13.05
CA GLU A 44 -0.69 3.03 -13.24
C GLU A 44 -1.11 1.95 -12.24
N ALA A 45 -1.78 2.33 -11.15
CA ALA A 45 -2.26 1.43 -10.10
C ALA A 45 -2.99 0.20 -10.66
N LYS A 46 -3.88 0.41 -11.63
CA LYS A 46 -4.67 -0.67 -12.26
C LYS A 46 -3.77 -1.69 -12.99
N SER A 47 -2.81 -1.20 -13.77
CA SER A 47 -1.87 -2.05 -14.50
C SER A 47 -0.92 -2.80 -13.55
N GLN A 48 -0.48 -2.13 -12.49
CA GLN A 48 0.41 -2.71 -11.49
C GLN A 48 -0.29 -3.74 -10.60
N CYS A 49 -1.60 -3.58 -10.36
CA CYS A 49 -2.45 -4.50 -9.59
C CYS A 49 -2.39 -5.94 -10.15
N ALA A 50 -2.33 -6.10 -11.47
CA ALA A 50 -2.33 -7.40 -12.15
C ALA A 50 -1.14 -8.30 -11.77
N GLY A 51 -0.06 -7.73 -11.26
CA GLY A 51 1.13 -8.47 -10.81
C GLY A 51 1.52 -8.17 -9.36
N ALA A 52 0.60 -7.66 -8.56
CA ALA A 52 0.84 -7.26 -7.18
C ALA A 52 0.00 -8.08 -6.21
N ASP A 53 0.56 -8.34 -5.03
CA ASP A 53 -0.17 -8.97 -3.92
C ASP A 53 -1.06 -7.96 -3.19
N LEU A 54 -0.70 -6.68 -3.22
CA LEU A 54 -1.41 -5.62 -2.50
C LEU A 54 -1.29 -4.27 -3.20
N LEU A 55 -2.41 -3.58 -3.36
CA LEU A 55 -2.48 -2.19 -3.79
C LEU A 55 -2.86 -1.31 -2.60
N ILE A 56 -2.01 -0.36 -2.26
CA ILE A 56 -2.28 0.67 -1.26
C ILE A 56 -2.40 1.99 -2.00
N ALA A 57 -3.58 2.61 -2.00
CA ALA A 57 -3.74 3.93 -2.61
C ALA A 57 -4.17 4.98 -1.60
N THR A 58 -3.50 6.13 -1.62
CA THR A 58 -3.89 7.31 -0.82
C THR A 58 -5.04 8.11 -1.44
N THR A 59 -5.73 7.51 -2.40
CA THR A 59 -6.88 8.05 -3.11
C THR A 59 -7.88 6.94 -3.38
N VAL A 60 -9.03 7.29 -3.93
CA VAL A 60 -10.02 6.32 -4.42
C VAL A 60 -9.37 5.43 -5.47
N ALA A 61 -9.47 4.12 -5.28
CA ALA A 61 -9.02 3.16 -6.27
C ALA A 61 -9.97 3.14 -7.49
N PRO A 62 -9.45 2.92 -8.71
CA PRO A 62 -10.28 2.76 -9.89
C PRO A 62 -11.16 1.51 -9.76
N GLU A 63 -12.40 1.59 -10.22
CA GLU A 63 -13.32 0.44 -10.22
C GLU A 63 -12.80 -0.69 -11.13
N GLY A 64 -13.00 -1.94 -10.70
CA GLY A 64 -12.61 -3.13 -11.45
C GLY A 64 -11.14 -3.51 -11.32
N ILE A 65 -10.52 -3.24 -10.18
CA ILE A 65 -9.24 -3.87 -9.80
C ILE A 65 -9.47 -5.27 -9.24
N GLU A 66 -8.64 -6.20 -9.67
CA GLU A 66 -8.72 -7.61 -9.28
C GLU A 66 -7.86 -7.94 -8.05
N CYS A 67 -6.97 -7.04 -7.65
CA CYS A 67 -6.07 -7.24 -6.52
C CYS A 67 -6.58 -6.59 -5.23
N PRO A 68 -6.11 -7.07 -4.05
CA PRO A 68 -6.51 -6.51 -2.75
C PRO A 68 -6.16 -5.03 -2.67
N TYR A 69 -7.16 -4.20 -2.38
CA TYR A 69 -7.00 -2.77 -2.21
C TYR A 69 -7.11 -2.36 -0.75
N VAL A 70 -6.15 -1.57 -0.28
CA VAL A 70 -6.18 -0.94 1.03
C VAL A 70 -6.09 0.57 0.89
N ASN A 71 -6.91 1.26 1.68
CA ASN A 71 -6.92 2.71 1.72
C ASN A 71 -5.71 3.25 2.50
N GLY A 72 -4.83 3.97 1.80
CA GLY A 72 -3.65 4.62 2.34
C GLY A 72 -3.89 6.01 2.92
N VAL A 73 -5.08 6.60 2.74
CA VAL A 73 -5.43 7.95 3.27
C VAL A 73 -5.14 8.08 4.78
N PRO A 74 -5.44 7.09 5.64
CA PRO A 74 -5.13 7.15 7.07
C PRO A 74 -3.65 7.35 7.39
N PHE A 75 -2.73 6.93 6.50
CA PHE A 75 -1.29 7.16 6.69
C PHE A 75 -0.88 8.62 6.47
N LEU A 76 -1.63 9.36 5.64
CA LEU A 76 -1.43 10.79 5.40
C LEU A 76 -2.03 11.64 6.51
N THR A 77 -3.27 11.36 6.90
CA THR A 77 -3.99 12.14 7.92
C THR A 77 -3.54 11.81 9.34
N GLY A 78 -2.90 10.66 9.54
CA GLY A 78 -2.50 10.15 10.85
C GLY A 78 -3.66 9.60 11.69
N MET A 79 -4.91 9.81 11.26
CA MET A 79 -6.10 9.25 11.89
C MET A 79 -6.48 7.92 11.25
N GLY A 80 -6.60 6.87 12.07
CA GLY A 80 -6.99 5.54 11.60
C GLY A 80 -5.85 4.70 11.02
N ARG A 81 -4.58 5.13 11.19
CA ARG A 81 -3.38 4.39 10.73
C ARG A 81 -3.40 2.93 11.20
N ALA A 82 -3.68 2.69 12.48
CA ALA A 82 -3.76 1.33 13.04
C ALA A 82 -4.81 0.44 12.35
N SER A 83 -5.88 1.01 11.79
CA SER A 83 -6.84 0.23 11.00
C SER A 83 -6.23 -0.19 9.67
N ALA A 84 -5.68 0.77 8.92
CA ALA A 84 -5.05 0.49 7.65
C ALA A 84 -3.84 -0.46 7.77
N GLU A 85 -3.06 -0.35 8.86
CA GLU A 85 -1.96 -1.27 9.18
C GLU A 85 -2.47 -2.71 9.38
N ARG A 86 -3.61 -2.89 10.06
CA ARG A 86 -4.23 -4.21 10.22
C ARG A 86 -4.77 -4.74 8.89
N ASP A 87 -5.38 -3.88 8.07
CA ASP A 87 -5.91 -4.28 6.77
C ASP A 87 -4.78 -4.74 5.83
N ILE A 88 -3.62 -4.05 5.84
CA ILE A 88 -2.42 -4.47 5.10
C ILE A 88 -1.96 -5.86 5.55
N LEU A 89 -1.82 -6.06 6.87
CA LEU A 89 -1.36 -7.34 7.41
C LEU A 89 -2.35 -8.47 7.09
N ALA A 90 -3.66 -8.20 7.20
CA ALA A 90 -4.70 -9.16 6.85
C ALA A 90 -4.64 -9.53 5.35
N ALA A 91 -4.46 -8.54 4.47
CA ALA A 91 -4.35 -8.78 3.03
C ALA A 91 -3.07 -9.54 2.64
N LEU A 92 -1.97 -9.37 3.40
CA LEU A 92 -0.71 -10.09 3.17
C LEU A 92 -0.67 -11.48 3.80
N ALA A 93 -1.45 -11.72 4.86
CA ALA A 93 -1.60 -13.00 5.55
C ALA A 93 -2.60 -13.95 4.86
N GLY A 94 -3.43 -13.42 3.95
CA GLY A 94 -4.34 -14.19 3.09
C GLY A 94 -3.65 -14.95 1.97
#